data_AF-A0A8H4UV02-F1
#
_entry.id   AF-A0A8H4UV02-F1
#
_cell.length_a   1.000
_cell.length_b   1.000
_cell.length_c   1.000
_cell.angle_alpha   90.00
_cell.angle_beta   90.00
_cell.angle_gamma   90.00
#
_symmetry.space_group_name_H-M   'P 1'
#
loop_
_entity.id
_entity.type
_entity.pdbx_description
1 polymer ?
#
loop_
_entity_poly.entity_id
_entity_poly.type
_entity_poly.pdbx_seq_one_letter_code
_entity_poly.pdbx_strand_id
1 'polypeptide(L)'
;MRDYSSRKCIVSKNIAETSLTIDGVIYVIDAGLVVQSHYNPRAGLNKLATAPISQAAAYQRSSRAGRTRPGMCFRVYEEATFNNVFVPSTPPGILENEIVQQVLPLKSLGYSVAKGYISANGMITREGRMAVKLPVHSVWMNAFREAHGLGCGLEMVGIAALMSTENSIFLRPYTTRYGADIARSRFFCPFSDHITHLNALHAFSKVQEQGEAGLDRWCSEAFLSRRVLEEACRIRLQLKTPVSQVLRAALRSTSFGLDDYELKIRKALARSFFYRSAFRQPGLDLYKMVHDSHPAGIHPDSALVGQGHEWVIFDAFIHTGKQYMQNTTAVDPDWLVDLDYFREERFAGKRNGMLRHPEAIESISEARAKRSQNAG
;
A
#
# COMPACT_ATOMS: atom_id res chain seq x y z
N MET A 1 -38.11 -23.76 20.15
CA MET A 1 -37.46 -22.73 21.00
C MET A 1 -36.01 -22.59 20.56
N ARG A 2 -35.43 -21.38 20.56
CA ARG A 2 -33.97 -21.23 20.43
C ARG A 2 -33.35 -21.52 21.80
N ASP A 3 -32.24 -22.25 21.82
CA ASP A 3 -31.49 -22.53 23.04
C ASP A 3 -30.85 -21.22 23.56
N TYR A 4 -31.14 -20.87 24.81
CA TYR A 4 -30.70 -19.63 25.47
C TYR A 4 -29.45 -19.81 26.34
N SER A 5 -28.82 -20.99 26.33
CA SER A 5 -27.66 -21.31 27.19
C SER A 5 -26.35 -20.61 26.80
N SER A 6 -26.24 -20.05 25.59
CA SER A 6 -24.98 -19.49 25.05
C SER A 6 -25.00 -17.96 24.89
N ARG A 7 -23.83 -17.34 25.09
CA ARG A 7 -23.62 -15.89 24.89
C ARG A 7 -22.93 -15.64 23.55
N LYS A 8 -23.43 -14.69 22.76
CA LYS A 8 -22.77 -14.21 21.54
C LYS A 8 -21.62 -13.27 21.91
N CYS A 9 -20.38 -13.70 21.64
CA CYS A 9 -19.21 -12.83 21.70
C CYS A 9 -18.94 -12.20 20.33
N ILE A 10 -18.48 -10.94 20.29
CA ILE A 10 -18.18 -10.21 19.06
C ILE A 10 -16.85 -9.50 19.23
N VAL A 11 -15.87 -9.89 18.42
CA VAL A 11 -14.56 -9.23 18.33
C VAL A 11 -14.61 -8.25 17.17
N SER A 12 -14.27 -6.98 17.41
CA SER A 12 -14.40 -5.91 16.41
C SER A 12 -13.28 -4.87 16.52
N LYS A 13 -13.02 -4.17 15.40
CA LYS A 13 -12.22 -2.93 15.38
C LYS A 13 -13.08 -1.75 15.88
N ASN A 14 -12.54 -0.54 15.79
CA ASN A 14 -13.25 0.72 16.08
C ASN A 14 -14.55 0.95 15.28
N ILE A 15 -14.86 0.17 14.24
CA ILE A 15 -16.20 0.18 13.60
C ILE A 15 -17.35 -0.12 14.59
N ALA A 16 -17.07 -0.89 15.65
CA ALA A 16 -17.93 -1.08 16.83
C ALA A 16 -18.33 0.22 17.56
N GLU A 17 -17.41 1.19 17.58
CA GLU A 17 -17.41 2.38 18.45
C GLU A 17 -18.33 3.49 17.95
N THR A 18 -18.49 3.61 16.63
CA THR A 18 -19.28 4.66 15.97
C THR A 18 -20.30 4.04 15.02
N SER A 19 -19.85 3.49 13.89
CA SER A 19 -20.63 3.22 12.69
C SER A 19 -21.64 2.06 12.73
N LEU A 20 -21.51 1.10 13.66
CA LEU A 20 -22.41 -0.06 13.74
C LEU A 20 -23.10 -0.20 15.10
N THR A 21 -24.42 -0.33 15.08
CA THR A 21 -25.25 -0.66 16.25
C THR A 21 -25.52 -2.16 16.26
N ILE A 22 -25.04 -2.87 17.29
CA ILE A 22 -25.33 -4.29 17.47
C ILE A 22 -26.28 -4.44 18.65
N ASP A 23 -27.45 -5.02 18.39
CA ASP A 23 -28.47 -5.22 19.41
C ASP A 23 -28.06 -6.28 20.46
N GLY A 24 -28.59 -6.16 21.67
CA GLY A 24 -28.34 -7.07 22.80
C GLY A 24 -26.97 -6.95 23.47
N VAL A 25 -26.08 -6.04 23.04
CA VAL A 25 -24.77 -5.81 23.68
C VAL A 25 -24.96 -5.15 25.05
N ILE A 26 -24.56 -5.87 26.10
CA ILE A 26 -24.57 -5.41 27.51
C ILE A 26 -23.22 -5.55 28.22
N TYR A 27 -22.23 -6.13 27.56
CA TYR A 27 -20.87 -6.26 28.05
C TYR A 27 -19.91 -5.76 26.98
N VAL A 28 -19.04 -4.83 27.35
CA VAL A 28 -17.93 -4.34 26.51
C VAL A 28 -16.63 -4.64 27.23
N ILE A 29 -15.64 -5.17 26.51
CA ILE A 29 -14.26 -5.30 26.97
C ILE A 29 -13.44 -4.35 26.11
N ASP A 30 -12.85 -3.33 26.72
CA ASP A 30 -12.07 -2.31 26.03
C ASP A 30 -10.58 -2.43 26.38
N ALA A 31 -9.78 -2.79 25.38
CA ALA A 31 -8.33 -2.92 25.52
C ALA A 31 -7.59 -1.56 25.49
N GLY A 32 -8.29 -0.43 25.28
CA GLY A 32 -7.66 0.89 25.31
C GLY A 32 -6.79 1.22 24.08
N LEU A 33 -6.85 0.39 23.03
CA LEU A 33 -6.01 0.50 21.83
C LEU A 33 -6.82 0.70 20.54
N VAL A 34 -6.18 1.29 19.54
CA VAL A 34 -6.63 1.42 18.15
C VAL A 34 -5.43 1.29 17.21
N VAL A 35 -5.65 0.78 15.99
CA VAL A 35 -4.66 0.87 14.90
C VAL A 35 -5.03 2.09 14.06
N GLN A 36 -4.12 3.04 13.95
CA GLN A 36 -4.31 4.29 13.21
C GLN A 36 -3.16 4.57 12.25
N SER A 37 -3.46 5.32 11.19
CA SER A 37 -2.48 5.83 10.24
C SER A 37 -1.88 7.12 10.78
N HIS A 38 -0.57 7.26 10.70
CA HIS A 38 0.17 8.44 11.13
C HIS A 38 1.16 8.87 10.05
N TYR A 39 0.96 10.07 9.51
CA TYR A 39 1.79 10.66 8.48
C TYR A 39 3.04 11.31 9.08
N ASN A 40 4.21 10.89 8.63
CA ASN A 40 5.47 11.57 8.94
C ASN A 40 5.80 12.56 7.82
N PRO A 41 5.62 13.89 8.01
CA PRO A 41 5.87 14.88 6.97
C PRO A 41 7.34 15.04 6.58
N ARG A 42 8.29 14.57 7.42
CA ARG A 42 9.73 14.57 7.08
C ARG A 42 10.12 13.40 6.18
N ALA A 43 9.49 12.24 6.37
CA ALA A 43 9.69 11.05 5.53
C ALA A 43 8.76 11.04 4.29
N GLY A 44 7.66 11.80 4.31
CA GLY A 44 6.67 11.83 3.25
C GLY A 44 5.82 10.56 3.15
N LEU A 45 5.66 9.83 4.26
CA LEU A 45 5.05 8.49 4.29
C LEU A 45 4.00 8.37 5.40
N ASN A 46 2.90 7.67 5.10
CA ASN A 46 1.98 7.15 6.11
C ASN A 46 2.59 5.92 6.78
N LYS A 47 2.46 5.84 8.10
CA LYS A 47 2.85 4.69 8.93
C LYS A 47 1.61 4.20 9.68
N LEU A 48 1.21 2.95 9.49
CA LEU A 48 0.24 2.29 10.37
C LEU A 48 0.91 1.95 11.70
N ALA A 49 0.27 2.30 12.81
CA ALA A 49 0.74 1.98 14.15
C ALA A 49 -0.42 1.71 15.12
N THR A 50 -0.20 0.82 16.08
CA THR A 50 -1.07 0.67 17.25
C THR A 50 -0.80 1.81 18.22
N ALA A 51 -1.83 2.49 18.68
CA ALA A 51 -1.77 3.61 19.62
C ALA A 51 -2.84 3.49 20.72
N PRO A 52 -2.66 4.17 21.87
CA PRO A 52 -3.74 4.37 22.83
C PRO A 52 -4.93 5.10 22.22
N ILE A 53 -6.13 4.85 22.74
CA ILE A 53 -7.34 5.58 22.35
C ILE A 53 -7.45 6.92 23.06
N SER A 54 -8.36 7.77 22.58
CA SER A 54 -8.78 8.97 23.31
C SER A 54 -9.79 8.65 24.41
N GLN A 55 -9.93 9.55 25.39
CA GLN A 55 -10.95 9.46 26.43
C GLN A 55 -12.36 9.46 25.80
N ALA A 56 -12.60 10.30 24.79
CA ALA A 56 -13.83 10.30 24.01
C ALA A 56 -14.14 8.92 23.38
N ALA A 57 -13.15 8.27 22.76
CA ALA A 57 -13.30 6.93 22.19
C ALA A 57 -13.63 5.86 23.26
N ALA A 58 -12.95 5.90 24.41
CA ALA A 58 -13.23 5.01 25.54
C ALA A 58 -14.66 5.20 26.09
N TYR A 59 -15.16 6.44 26.15
CA TYR A 59 -16.56 6.70 26.50
C TYR A 59 -17.52 6.16 25.43
N GLN A 60 -17.26 6.40 24.14
CA GLN A 60 -18.07 5.86 23.04
C GLN A 60 -18.13 4.32 23.09
N ARG A 61 -17.02 3.63 23.38
CA ARG A 61 -16.97 2.17 23.58
C ARG A 61 -17.84 1.74 24.75
N SER A 62 -17.68 2.35 25.93
CA SER A 62 -18.50 2.01 27.10
C SER A 62 -19.99 2.24 26.87
N SER A 63 -20.37 3.28 26.10
CA SER A 63 -21.78 3.59 25.80
C SER A 63 -22.48 2.45 25.04
N ARG A 64 -21.74 1.60 24.30
CA ARG A 64 -22.29 0.47 23.54
C ARG A 64 -22.93 -0.59 24.45
N ALA A 65 -22.48 -0.73 25.69
CA ALA A 65 -23.06 -1.65 26.68
C ALA A 65 -24.39 -1.15 27.29
N GLY A 66 -24.67 0.16 27.26
CA GLY A 66 -25.79 0.78 27.95
C GLY A 66 -27.04 1.05 27.09
N ARG A 67 -27.08 0.54 25.85
CA ARG A 67 -28.08 0.96 24.84
C ARG A 67 -29.46 0.34 24.98
N THR A 68 -29.53 -0.91 25.43
CA THR A 68 -30.78 -1.68 25.50
C THR A 68 -31.28 -1.85 26.93
N ARG A 69 -30.36 -1.88 27.88
CA ARG A 69 -30.55 -2.01 29.33
C ARG A 69 -29.22 -1.67 30.03
N PRO A 70 -29.18 -1.54 31.37
CA PRO A 70 -27.93 -1.39 32.10
C PRO A 70 -26.93 -2.51 31.74
N GLY A 71 -25.68 -2.12 31.49
CA GLY A 71 -24.60 -3.01 31.08
C GLY A 71 -23.26 -2.57 31.66
N MET A 72 -22.22 -3.38 31.46
CA MET A 72 -20.90 -3.17 32.07
C MET A 72 -19.82 -3.00 31.00
N CYS A 73 -18.85 -2.13 31.27
CA CYS A 73 -17.65 -1.95 30.47
C CYS A 73 -16.42 -2.30 31.30
N PHE A 74 -15.68 -3.34 30.89
CA PHE A 74 -14.43 -3.75 31.50
C PHE A 74 -13.27 -3.11 30.73
N ARG A 75 -12.57 -2.18 31.37
CA ARG A 75 -11.39 -1.51 30.80
C ARG A 75 -10.15 -2.29 31.20
N VAL A 76 -9.33 -2.70 30.23
CA VAL A 76 -8.10 -3.48 30.46
C VAL A 76 -6.90 -2.54 30.61
N TYR A 77 -7.09 -1.46 31.37
CA TYR A 77 -6.12 -0.40 31.63
C TYR A 77 -6.50 0.33 32.91
N GLU A 78 -5.50 0.87 33.61
CA GLU A 78 -5.70 1.61 34.86
C GLU A 78 -6.41 2.95 34.65
N GLU A 79 -7.11 3.42 35.68
CA GLU A 79 -7.73 4.74 35.71
C GLU A 79 -6.68 5.86 35.57
N ALA A 80 -5.48 5.67 36.14
CA ALA A 80 -4.35 6.59 35.95
C ALA A 80 -3.94 6.69 34.46
N THR A 81 -3.96 5.60 33.70
CA THR A 81 -3.69 5.60 32.26
C THR A 81 -4.78 6.36 31.49
N PHE A 82 -6.05 6.14 31.84
CA PHE A 82 -7.17 6.86 31.25
C PHE A 82 -7.09 8.38 31.49
N ASN A 83 -6.76 8.80 32.71
CA ASN A 83 -6.71 10.22 33.09
C ASN A 83 -5.45 10.94 32.58
N ASN A 84 -4.28 10.27 32.59
CA ASN A 84 -2.98 10.92 32.37
C ASN A 84 -2.31 10.60 31.02
N VAL A 85 -2.69 9.51 30.34
CA VAL A 85 -2.05 9.06 29.08
C VAL A 85 -2.97 9.24 27.88
N PHE A 86 -4.28 9.01 28.03
CA PHE A 86 -5.22 9.15 26.92
C PHE A 86 -5.54 10.63 26.66
N VAL A 87 -5.38 11.06 25.41
CA VAL A 87 -5.78 12.42 24.99
C VAL A 87 -7.30 12.59 25.09
N PRO A 88 -7.84 13.78 25.40
CA PRO A 88 -9.28 13.98 25.56
C PRO A 88 -10.10 13.56 24.32
N SER A 89 -9.61 13.91 23.13
CA SER A 89 -10.23 13.59 21.84
C SER A 89 -9.16 13.15 20.83
N THR A 90 -9.50 12.22 19.95
CA THR A 90 -8.61 11.82 18.83
C THR A 90 -8.39 13.02 17.90
N PRO A 91 -7.14 13.30 17.46
CA PRO A 91 -6.88 14.37 16.52
C PRO A 91 -7.68 14.22 15.21
N PRO A 92 -8.06 15.33 14.54
CA PRO A 92 -8.72 15.25 13.24
C PRO A 92 -7.83 14.54 12.20
N GLY A 93 -8.40 13.58 11.45
CA GLY A 93 -7.64 12.75 10.50
C GLY A 93 -6.90 13.51 9.39
N ILE A 94 -7.21 14.79 9.14
CA ILE A 94 -6.45 15.68 8.25
C ILE A 94 -5.05 16.02 8.78
N LEU A 95 -4.84 15.95 10.10
CA LEU A 95 -3.54 16.14 10.75
C LEU A 95 -2.73 14.84 10.81
N GLU A 96 -3.38 13.69 10.66
CA GLU A 96 -2.78 12.36 10.85
C GLU A 96 -2.46 11.61 9.55
N ASN A 97 -2.98 12.03 8.40
CA ASN A 97 -2.84 11.30 7.13
C ASN A 97 -2.17 12.14 6.03
N GLU A 98 -1.56 11.46 5.05
CA GLU A 98 -1.08 12.08 3.82
C GLU A 98 -2.23 12.81 3.11
N ILE A 99 -2.26 14.13 3.22
CA ILE A 99 -3.32 14.97 2.66
C ILE A 99 -3.29 15.08 1.12
N VAL A 100 -2.38 14.40 0.41
CA VAL A 100 -2.20 14.56 -1.05
C VAL A 100 -3.46 14.17 -1.83
N GLN A 101 -4.17 13.10 -1.42
CA GLN A 101 -5.42 12.69 -2.04
C GLN A 101 -6.55 13.72 -1.85
N GLN A 102 -6.55 14.44 -0.73
CA GLN A 102 -7.56 15.42 -0.34
C GLN A 102 -7.22 16.80 -0.90
N VAL A 103 -5.94 17.16 -0.94
CA VAL A 103 -5.40 18.41 -1.52
C VAL A 103 -5.59 18.45 -3.03
N LEU A 104 -5.55 17.33 -3.76
CA LEU A 104 -5.79 17.33 -5.21
C LEU A 104 -7.21 17.84 -5.59
N PRO A 105 -8.31 17.34 -4.96
CA PRO A 105 -9.63 17.95 -5.03
C PRO A 105 -9.70 19.35 -4.39
N LEU A 106 -9.16 19.53 -3.18
CA LEU A 106 -9.21 20.81 -2.44
C LEU A 106 -8.35 21.92 -3.08
N LYS A 107 -7.48 21.64 -4.06
CA LYS A 107 -6.78 22.68 -4.84
C LYS A 107 -7.64 23.26 -5.97
N SER A 108 -8.89 22.86 -6.08
CA SER A 108 -9.93 23.77 -6.60
C SER A 108 -10.09 25.04 -5.72
N LEU A 109 -9.57 25.02 -4.48
CA LEU A 109 -9.62 26.09 -3.46
C LEU A 109 -8.23 26.49 -2.87
N GLY A 110 -7.09 26.09 -3.47
CA GLY A 110 -5.86 26.92 -3.39
C GLY A 110 -4.59 26.51 -2.61
N TYR A 111 -4.36 25.27 -2.12
CA TYR A 111 -3.08 24.90 -1.43
C TYR A 111 -2.29 23.72 -2.06
N SER A 112 -0.99 23.60 -1.76
CA SER A 112 0.04 22.88 -2.57
C SER A 112 0.82 21.82 -1.74
N VAL A 113 1.66 20.90 -2.26
CA VAL A 113 2.32 20.71 -3.58
C VAL A 113 2.42 19.20 -3.92
N ALA A 114 2.22 18.77 -5.18
CA ALA A 114 2.65 17.43 -5.64
C ALA A 114 2.82 17.30 -7.19
N LYS A 115 4.04 16.88 -7.61
CA LYS A 115 4.40 16.14 -8.84
C LYS A 115 3.55 16.38 -10.11
N GLY A 116 3.79 17.47 -10.85
CA GLY A 116 3.34 17.65 -12.25
C GLY A 116 1.83 17.75 -12.48
N TYR A 117 1.00 17.37 -11.50
CA TYR A 117 -0.45 17.59 -11.46
C TYR A 117 -0.82 19.05 -11.19
N ILE A 118 0.16 19.84 -10.75
CA ILE A 118 0.06 21.25 -10.44
C ILE A 118 1.30 21.94 -11.04
N SER A 119 1.13 23.03 -11.79
CA SER A 119 2.23 23.82 -12.37
C SER A 119 2.87 24.74 -11.32
N ALA A 120 4.05 25.30 -11.64
CA ALA A 120 4.82 26.15 -10.71
C ALA A 120 4.03 27.38 -10.19
N ASN A 121 3.08 27.90 -10.98
CA ASN A 121 2.15 28.96 -10.63
C ASN A 121 0.91 28.50 -9.81
N GLY A 122 0.91 27.26 -9.33
CA GLY A 122 -0.13 26.72 -8.45
C GLY A 122 -1.40 26.20 -9.13
N MET A 123 -1.59 26.38 -10.44
CA MET A 123 -2.75 25.87 -11.18
C MET A 123 -2.73 24.35 -11.35
N ILE A 124 -3.90 23.69 -11.37
CA ILE A 124 -4.00 22.25 -11.68
C ILE A 124 -3.73 22.02 -13.18
N THR A 125 -2.75 21.18 -13.50
CA THR A 125 -2.41 20.83 -14.88
C THR A 125 -3.47 19.94 -15.51
N ARG A 126 -3.31 19.60 -16.80
CA ARG A 126 -4.16 18.61 -17.46
C ARG A 126 -4.08 17.25 -16.75
N GLU A 127 -2.88 16.82 -16.39
CA GLU A 127 -2.63 15.54 -15.72
C GLU A 127 -3.26 15.49 -14.32
N GLY A 128 -3.27 16.61 -13.58
CA GLY A 128 -3.94 16.69 -12.27
C GLY A 128 -5.46 16.58 -12.38
N ARG A 129 -6.06 17.24 -13.37
CA ARG A 129 -7.49 17.12 -13.70
C ARG A 129 -7.88 15.73 -14.22
N MET A 130 -6.92 14.94 -14.68
CA MET A 130 -7.09 13.54 -15.06
C MET A 130 -7.04 12.63 -13.82
N ALA A 131 -6.05 12.83 -12.94
CA ALA A 131 -5.89 12.05 -11.71
C ALA A 131 -7.12 12.12 -10.78
N VAL A 132 -7.70 13.31 -10.60
CA VAL A 132 -8.87 13.54 -9.71
C VAL A 132 -10.14 12.77 -10.16
N LYS A 133 -10.21 12.32 -11.43
CA LYS A 133 -11.38 11.57 -11.95
C LYS A 133 -11.34 10.08 -11.63
N LEU A 134 -10.24 9.58 -11.05
CA LEU A 134 -10.05 8.15 -10.78
C LEU A 134 -10.34 7.86 -9.30
N PRO A 135 -11.11 6.82 -8.96
CA PRO A 135 -11.42 6.44 -7.58
C PRO A 135 -10.27 5.66 -6.90
N VAL A 136 -9.03 6.10 -7.09
CA VAL A 136 -7.78 5.50 -6.56
C VAL A 136 -6.76 6.56 -6.21
N HIS A 137 -5.72 6.19 -5.47
CA HIS A 137 -4.61 7.10 -5.16
C HIS A 137 -4.00 7.68 -6.45
N SER A 138 -3.84 9.00 -6.50
CA SER A 138 -3.39 9.76 -7.68
C SER A 138 -2.04 9.31 -8.25
N VAL A 139 -1.21 8.65 -7.44
CA VAL A 139 0.03 7.97 -7.81
C VAL A 139 -0.18 6.99 -8.97
N TRP A 140 -1.30 6.26 -8.97
CA TRP A 140 -1.64 5.30 -10.02
C TRP A 140 -1.91 5.97 -11.38
N MET A 141 -2.23 7.27 -11.43
CA MET A 141 -2.42 7.98 -12.71
C MET A 141 -1.15 7.97 -13.57
N ASN A 142 0.02 8.17 -12.96
CA ASN A 142 1.29 8.03 -13.69
C ASN A 142 1.52 6.57 -14.10
N ALA A 143 1.25 5.62 -13.21
CA ALA A 143 1.41 4.19 -13.49
C ALA A 143 0.56 3.74 -14.69
N PHE A 144 -0.71 4.16 -14.78
CA PHE A 144 -1.60 3.88 -15.91
C PHE A 144 -1.10 4.51 -17.22
N ARG A 145 -0.52 5.72 -17.18
CA ARG A 145 0.01 6.39 -18.36
C ARG A 145 1.27 5.70 -18.90
N GLU A 146 2.24 5.40 -18.03
CA GLU A 146 3.46 4.68 -18.45
C GLU A 146 3.12 3.25 -18.91
N ALA A 147 2.19 2.56 -18.22
CA ALA A 147 1.71 1.23 -18.62
C ALA A 147 0.95 1.24 -19.96
N HIS A 148 0.22 2.31 -20.28
CA HIS A 148 -0.42 2.46 -21.59
C HIS A 148 0.62 2.55 -22.72
N GLY A 149 1.68 3.34 -22.53
CA GLY A 149 2.78 3.45 -23.49
C GLY A 149 3.55 2.12 -23.70
N LEU A 150 3.60 1.27 -22.67
CA LEU A 150 4.26 -0.04 -22.71
C LEU A 150 3.33 -1.22 -23.05
N GLY A 151 2.02 -0.98 -23.22
CA GLY A 151 1.03 -1.99 -23.57
C GLY A 151 0.58 -2.93 -22.43
N CYS A 152 0.86 -2.59 -21.17
CA CYS A 152 0.53 -3.38 -19.97
C CYS A 152 -0.57 -2.72 -19.09
N GLY A 153 -1.53 -2.05 -19.73
CA GLY A 153 -2.55 -1.23 -19.05
C GLY A 153 -3.56 -2.05 -18.22
N LEU A 154 -3.97 -3.22 -18.70
CA LEU A 154 -4.93 -4.09 -18.00
C LEU A 154 -4.31 -4.82 -16.81
N GLU A 155 -3.00 -5.07 -16.85
CA GLU A 155 -2.18 -5.59 -15.77
C GLU A 155 -2.02 -4.52 -14.68
N MET A 156 -1.69 -3.28 -15.07
CA MET A 156 -1.57 -2.15 -14.14
C MET A 156 -2.89 -1.84 -13.42
N VAL A 157 -4.04 -1.92 -14.10
CA VAL A 157 -5.36 -1.79 -13.46
C VAL A 157 -5.65 -2.94 -12.49
N GLY A 158 -5.14 -4.15 -12.77
CA GLY A 158 -5.20 -5.27 -11.83
C GLY A 158 -4.35 -5.04 -10.57
N ILE A 159 -3.11 -4.59 -10.74
CA ILE A 159 -2.20 -4.25 -9.64
C ILE A 159 -2.78 -3.11 -8.80
N ALA A 160 -3.22 -2.01 -9.41
CA ALA A 160 -3.82 -0.88 -8.71
C ALA A 160 -5.04 -1.29 -7.88
N ALA A 161 -5.89 -2.21 -8.39
CA ALA A 161 -7.03 -2.75 -7.66
C ALA A 161 -6.59 -3.58 -6.44
N LEU A 162 -5.59 -4.44 -6.59
CA LEU A 162 -5.02 -5.25 -5.51
C LEU A 162 -4.35 -4.41 -4.41
N MET A 163 -3.66 -3.33 -4.78
CA MET A 163 -3.04 -2.41 -3.81
C MET A 163 -4.05 -1.44 -3.18
N SER A 164 -5.30 -1.42 -3.66
CA SER A 164 -6.37 -0.59 -3.10
C SER A 164 -7.27 -1.32 -2.09
N THR A 165 -7.12 -2.64 -1.92
CA THR A 165 -7.87 -3.40 -0.90
C THR A 165 -7.27 -3.21 0.49
N GLU A 166 -8.12 -3.13 1.53
CA GLU A 166 -7.67 -2.85 2.91
C GLU A 166 -6.75 -3.92 3.53
N ASN A 167 -6.79 -5.15 3.03
CA ASN A 167 -6.08 -6.30 3.59
C ASN A 167 -5.35 -7.04 2.47
N SER A 168 -4.31 -7.81 2.81
CA SER A 168 -3.62 -8.67 1.82
C SER A 168 -4.53 -9.78 1.31
N ILE A 169 -4.39 -10.13 0.03
CA ILE A 169 -5.01 -11.35 -0.54
C ILE A 169 -4.40 -12.62 0.07
N PHE A 170 -3.15 -12.55 0.54
CA PHE A 170 -2.42 -13.70 1.06
C PHE A 170 -2.65 -13.86 2.56
N LEU A 171 -3.13 -15.03 2.95
CA LEU A 171 -3.32 -15.44 4.34
C LEU A 171 -2.04 -16.10 4.85
N ARG A 172 -1.61 -15.74 6.05
CA ARG A 172 -0.46 -16.36 6.72
C ARG A 172 -0.75 -16.65 8.20
N PRO A 173 -1.62 -17.64 8.52
CA PRO A 173 -1.93 -17.98 9.89
C PRO A 173 -0.69 -18.49 10.63
N TYR A 174 -0.51 -18.09 11.89
CA TYR A 174 0.72 -18.42 12.65
C TYR A 174 0.99 -19.94 12.74
N THR A 175 -0.06 -20.74 12.95
CA THR A 175 0.00 -22.20 13.09
C THR A 175 0.41 -22.93 11.81
N THR A 176 0.07 -22.39 10.65
CA THR A 176 0.28 -23.03 9.33
C THR A 176 1.18 -22.22 8.41
N ARG A 177 1.93 -21.24 8.95
CA ARG A 177 2.76 -20.28 8.21
C ARG A 177 3.65 -20.92 7.14
N TYR A 178 4.29 -22.05 7.45
CA TYR A 178 5.19 -22.74 6.51
C TYR A 178 4.43 -23.37 5.33
N GLY A 179 3.25 -23.96 5.60
CA GLY A 179 2.36 -24.45 4.54
C GLY A 179 1.81 -23.31 3.68
N ALA A 180 1.51 -22.16 4.29
CA ALA A 180 1.11 -20.96 3.55
C ALA A 180 2.24 -20.45 2.64
N ASP A 181 3.47 -20.38 3.14
CA ASP A 181 4.63 -19.92 2.37
C ASP A 181 4.93 -20.84 1.17
N ILE A 182 4.84 -22.17 1.36
CA ILE A 182 4.93 -23.16 0.27
C ILE A 182 3.77 -22.97 -0.72
N ALA A 183 2.53 -22.87 -0.24
CA ALA A 183 1.36 -22.73 -1.12
C ALA A 183 1.43 -21.45 -1.96
N ARG A 184 1.93 -20.35 -1.40
CA ARG A 184 2.10 -19.06 -2.07
C ARG A 184 3.21 -19.05 -3.11
N SER A 185 4.25 -19.89 -2.96
CA SER A 185 5.39 -19.94 -3.89
C SER A 185 4.98 -20.15 -5.36
N ARG A 186 3.86 -20.84 -5.61
CA ARG A 186 3.29 -21.05 -6.95
C ARG A 186 2.92 -19.76 -7.71
N PHE A 187 2.81 -18.63 -7.01
CA PHE A 187 2.50 -17.33 -7.59
C PHE A 187 3.70 -16.38 -7.63
N PHE A 188 4.81 -16.74 -6.97
CA PHE A 188 5.94 -15.84 -6.74
C PHE A 188 6.65 -15.44 -8.05
N CYS A 189 6.78 -14.14 -8.25
CA CYS A 189 7.73 -13.53 -9.18
C CYS A 189 8.96 -13.08 -8.37
N PRO A 190 10.16 -13.66 -8.58
CA PRO A 190 11.39 -13.32 -7.83
C PRO A 190 11.80 -11.84 -7.94
N PHE A 191 11.23 -11.11 -8.91
CA PHE A 191 11.51 -9.71 -9.17
C PHE A 191 10.41 -8.74 -8.69
N SER A 192 9.23 -9.23 -8.29
CA SER A 192 8.09 -8.33 -8.04
C SER A 192 6.96 -8.94 -7.19
N ASP A 193 6.71 -8.36 -6.01
CA ASP A 193 5.52 -8.63 -5.21
C ASP A 193 4.25 -8.17 -5.94
N HIS A 194 4.30 -7.06 -6.68
CA HIS A 194 3.16 -6.58 -7.46
C HIS A 194 2.71 -7.60 -8.52
N ILE A 195 3.68 -8.25 -9.20
CA ILE A 195 3.39 -9.34 -10.15
C ILE A 195 2.97 -10.60 -9.40
N THR A 196 3.55 -10.89 -8.24
CA THR A 196 3.12 -12.01 -7.38
C THR A 196 1.64 -11.92 -6.99
N HIS A 197 1.15 -10.73 -6.62
CA HIS A 197 -0.27 -10.49 -6.35
C HIS A 197 -1.12 -10.61 -7.63
N LEU A 198 -0.63 -10.09 -8.76
CA LEU A 198 -1.31 -10.16 -10.05
C LEU A 198 -1.44 -11.61 -10.56
N ASN A 199 -0.44 -12.45 -10.36
CA ASN A 199 -0.44 -13.88 -10.68
C ASN A 199 -1.51 -14.64 -9.88
N ALA A 200 -1.61 -14.37 -8.57
CA ALA A 200 -2.65 -14.94 -7.72
C ALA A 200 -4.06 -14.48 -8.16
N LEU A 201 -4.24 -13.21 -8.56
CA LEU A 201 -5.51 -12.70 -9.09
C LEU A 201 -5.89 -13.39 -10.41
N HIS A 202 -4.94 -13.57 -11.34
CA HIS A 202 -5.22 -14.24 -12.61
C HIS A 202 -5.53 -15.73 -12.43
N ALA A 203 -4.85 -16.42 -11.53
CA ALA A 203 -5.18 -17.79 -11.17
C ALA A 203 -6.58 -17.90 -10.55
N PHE A 204 -6.95 -16.97 -9.65
CA PHE A 204 -8.29 -16.89 -9.07
C PHE A 204 -9.36 -16.66 -10.13
N SER A 205 -9.18 -15.68 -11.04
CA SER A 205 -10.14 -15.42 -12.13
C SER A 205 -10.35 -16.64 -13.03
N LYS A 206 -9.27 -17.38 -13.37
CA LYS A 206 -9.37 -18.59 -14.18
C LYS A 206 -10.17 -19.71 -13.50
N VAL A 207 -10.04 -19.88 -12.18
CA VAL A 207 -10.86 -20.84 -11.42
C VAL A 207 -12.31 -20.34 -11.29
N GLN A 208 -12.51 -19.04 -11.07
CA GLN A 208 -13.84 -18.42 -11.01
C GLN A 208 -14.63 -18.59 -12.33
N GLU A 209 -13.95 -18.49 -13.48
CA GLU A 209 -14.53 -18.74 -14.81
C GLU A 209 -14.95 -20.21 -15.04
N GLN A 210 -14.34 -21.16 -14.32
CA GLN A 210 -14.70 -22.58 -14.36
C GLN A 210 -15.91 -22.93 -13.48
N GLY A 211 -16.35 -22.00 -12.63
CA GLY A 211 -17.52 -22.12 -11.76
C GLY A 211 -17.20 -21.91 -10.27
N GLU A 212 -18.22 -21.61 -9.47
CA GLU A 212 -18.04 -21.38 -8.02
C GLU A 212 -17.77 -22.69 -7.23
N ALA A 213 -18.11 -23.84 -7.80
CA ALA A 213 -17.97 -25.15 -7.16
C ALA A 213 -16.50 -25.48 -6.89
N GLY A 214 -16.07 -25.35 -5.63
CA GLY A 214 -14.70 -25.61 -5.20
C GLY A 214 -13.82 -24.37 -5.09
N LEU A 215 -14.32 -23.16 -5.42
CA LEU A 215 -13.56 -21.92 -5.30
C LEU A 215 -13.09 -21.65 -3.86
N ASP A 216 -13.92 -21.94 -2.86
CA ASP A 216 -13.56 -21.83 -1.44
C ASP A 216 -12.45 -22.82 -1.04
N ARG A 217 -12.50 -24.05 -1.56
CA ARG A 217 -11.47 -25.07 -1.34
C ARG A 217 -10.15 -24.63 -1.95
N TRP A 218 -10.17 -24.17 -3.20
CA TRP A 218 -8.99 -23.66 -3.90
C TRP A 218 -8.36 -22.47 -3.16
N CYS A 219 -9.18 -21.51 -2.70
CA CYS A 219 -8.71 -20.38 -1.90
C CYS A 219 -8.08 -20.84 -0.59
N SER A 220 -8.69 -21.80 0.11
CA SER A 220 -8.17 -22.36 1.36
C SER A 220 -6.82 -23.07 1.15
N GLU A 221 -6.71 -23.92 0.13
CA GLU A 221 -5.49 -24.66 -0.21
C GLU A 221 -4.36 -23.76 -0.74
N ALA A 222 -4.70 -22.65 -1.39
CA ALA A 222 -3.75 -21.64 -1.86
C ALA A 222 -3.39 -20.58 -0.80
N PHE A 223 -4.02 -20.64 0.39
CA PHE A 223 -3.91 -19.61 1.44
C PHE A 223 -4.26 -18.20 0.94
N LEU A 224 -5.36 -18.10 0.21
CA LEU A 224 -5.89 -16.87 -0.37
C LEU A 224 -7.22 -16.47 0.25
N SER A 225 -7.42 -15.17 0.44
CA SER A 225 -8.69 -14.62 0.94
C SER A 225 -9.65 -14.37 -0.21
N ARG A 226 -10.61 -15.28 -0.42
CA ARG A 226 -11.69 -15.15 -1.41
C ARG A 226 -12.35 -13.77 -1.38
N ARG A 227 -12.72 -13.30 -0.18
CA ARG A 227 -13.36 -11.99 0.02
C ARG A 227 -12.53 -10.83 -0.54
N VAL A 228 -11.22 -10.82 -0.30
CA VAL A 228 -10.32 -9.75 -0.75
C VAL A 228 -10.07 -9.85 -2.26
N LEU A 229 -9.99 -11.06 -2.81
CA LEU A 229 -9.90 -11.27 -4.26
C LEU A 229 -11.17 -10.83 -4.99
N GLU A 230 -12.36 -11.12 -4.46
CA GLU A 230 -13.64 -10.63 -4.99
C GLU A 230 -13.75 -9.09 -4.91
N GLU A 231 -13.24 -8.48 -3.83
CA GLU A 231 -13.11 -7.02 -3.69
C GLU A 231 -12.17 -6.43 -4.74
N ALA A 232 -10.98 -7.01 -4.93
CA ALA A 232 -10.02 -6.60 -5.96
C ALA A 232 -10.59 -6.78 -7.37
N CYS A 233 -11.30 -7.87 -7.67
CA CYS A 233 -12.01 -8.07 -8.94
C CYS A 233 -13.05 -6.96 -9.18
N ARG A 234 -13.83 -6.58 -8.15
CA ARG A 234 -14.82 -5.50 -8.23
C ARG A 234 -14.17 -4.15 -8.51
N ILE A 235 -13.10 -3.81 -7.78
CA ILE A 235 -12.33 -2.58 -7.99
C ILE A 235 -11.71 -2.56 -9.40
N ARG A 236 -11.13 -3.69 -9.85
CA ARG A 236 -10.55 -3.83 -11.21
C ARG A 236 -11.60 -3.55 -12.29
N LEU A 237 -12.82 -4.05 -12.14
CA LEU A 237 -13.94 -3.77 -13.06
C LEU A 237 -14.35 -2.29 -13.02
N GLN A 238 -14.49 -1.71 -11.83
CA GLN A 238 -14.85 -0.30 -11.65
C GLN A 238 -13.79 0.66 -12.22
N LEU A 239 -12.50 0.28 -12.24
CA LEU A 239 -11.40 1.10 -12.74
C LEU A 239 -11.21 1.06 -14.26
N LYS A 240 -11.55 -0.04 -14.94
CA LYS A 240 -11.34 -0.18 -16.40
C LYS A 240 -11.94 0.99 -17.20
N THR A 241 -13.18 1.35 -16.92
CA THR A 241 -13.90 2.39 -17.68
C THR A 241 -13.37 3.81 -17.42
N PRO A 242 -13.24 4.28 -16.15
CA PRO A 242 -12.64 5.59 -15.86
C PRO A 242 -11.22 5.74 -16.40
N VAL A 243 -10.36 4.72 -16.25
CA VAL A 243 -8.97 4.80 -16.73
C VAL A 243 -8.91 4.88 -18.27
N SER A 244 -9.72 4.08 -18.98
CA SER A 244 -9.86 4.15 -20.45
C SER A 244 -10.35 5.53 -20.92
N GLN A 245 -11.38 6.09 -20.27
CA GLN A 245 -11.92 7.42 -20.57
C GLN A 245 -10.91 8.54 -20.30
N VAL A 246 -10.16 8.45 -19.19
CA VAL A 246 -9.15 9.44 -18.82
C VAL A 246 -7.97 9.42 -19.80
N LEU A 247 -7.46 8.23 -20.15
CA LEU A 247 -6.39 8.07 -21.15
C LEU A 247 -6.85 8.31 -22.59
N ARG A 248 -8.17 8.34 -22.84
CA ARG A 248 -8.79 8.44 -24.18
C ARG A 248 -8.35 7.31 -25.14
N ALA A 249 -8.07 6.14 -24.59
CA ALA A 249 -7.53 5.02 -25.35
C ALA A 249 -7.93 3.68 -24.73
N ALA A 250 -8.15 2.67 -25.57
CA ALA A 250 -8.43 1.32 -25.12
C ALA A 250 -7.24 0.73 -24.34
N LEU A 251 -7.54 0.11 -23.20
CA LEU A 251 -6.54 -0.57 -22.38
C LEU A 251 -6.13 -1.88 -23.05
N ARG A 252 -4.82 -2.06 -23.23
CA ARG A 252 -4.22 -3.29 -23.77
C ARG A 252 -3.72 -4.17 -22.63
N SER A 253 -3.77 -5.49 -22.86
CA SER A 253 -3.02 -6.48 -22.08
C SER A 253 -1.74 -6.82 -22.82
N THR A 254 -0.70 -7.19 -22.06
CA THR A 254 0.48 -7.86 -22.61
C THR A 254 0.31 -9.37 -22.46
N SER A 255 0.66 -10.14 -23.48
CA SER A 255 0.51 -11.60 -23.47
C SER A 255 1.47 -12.25 -22.48
N PHE A 256 0.97 -13.14 -21.62
CA PHE A 256 1.75 -13.83 -20.58
C PHE A 256 2.95 -14.63 -21.09
N GLY A 257 2.91 -15.12 -22.33
CA GLY A 257 3.97 -15.92 -22.94
C GLY A 257 5.07 -15.10 -23.64
N LEU A 258 5.14 -13.78 -23.42
CA LEU A 258 6.23 -12.95 -23.93
C LEU A 258 7.28 -12.75 -22.83
N ASP A 259 8.56 -12.92 -23.20
CA ASP A 259 9.70 -12.72 -22.29
C ASP A 259 9.74 -11.30 -21.69
N ASP A 260 9.10 -10.32 -22.35
CA ASP A 260 9.02 -8.94 -21.89
C ASP A 260 7.79 -8.61 -21.02
N TYR A 261 6.94 -9.59 -20.69
CA TYR A 261 5.73 -9.39 -19.86
C TYR A 261 6.06 -8.73 -18.52
N GLU A 262 6.95 -9.36 -17.75
CA GLU A 262 7.36 -8.82 -16.44
C GLU A 262 8.13 -7.51 -16.59
N LEU A 263 8.98 -7.40 -17.62
CA LEU A 263 9.81 -6.24 -17.89
C LEU A 263 8.96 -4.98 -18.13
N LYS A 264 7.91 -5.06 -18.96
CA LYS A 264 6.97 -3.96 -19.22
C LYS A 264 6.29 -3.49 -17.94
N ILE A 265 5.80 -4.42 -17.12
CA ILE A 265 5.11 -4.10 -15.86
C ILE A 265 6.09 -3.45 -14.87
N ARG A 266 7.27 -4.04 -14.66
CA ARG A 266 8.31 -3.54 -13.76
C ARG A 266 8.79 -2.14 -14.18
N LYS A 267 8.99 -1.90 -15.48
CA LYS A 267 9.39 -0.60 -16.02
C LYS A 267 8.31 0.47 -15.83
N ALA A 268 7.03 0.12 -16.01
CA ALA A 268 5.91 1.03 -15.73
C ALA A 268 5.82 1.38 -14.23
N LEU A 269 5.96 0.40 -13.33
CA LEU A 269 6.00 0.62 -11.88
C LEU A 269 7.23 1.48 -11.48
N ALA A 270 8.42 1.16 -11.97
CA ALA A 270 9.65 1.92 -11.69
C ALA A 270 9.50 3.42 -12.02
N ARG A 271 8.97 3.73 -13.20
CA ARG A 271 8.79 5.11 -13.69
C ARG A 271 7.62 5.86 -13.04
N SER A 272 6.77 5.19 -12.27
CA SER A 272 5.66 5.81 -11.54
C SER A 272 5.93 5.93 -10.03
N PHE A 273 6.53 4.91 -9.44
CA PHE A 273 6.89 4.83 -8.01
C PHE A 273 8.34 5.24 -7.72
N PHE A 274 9.05 5.85 -8.67
CA PHE A 274 10.46 6.29 -8.57
C PHE A 274 10.84 7.04 -7.28
N TYR A 275 9.88 7.71 -6.64
CA TYR A 275 10.09 8.47 -5.41
C TYR A 275 9.99 7.63 -4.12
N ARG A 276 9.45 6.40 -4.21
CA ARG A 276 9.55 5.32 -3.23
C ARG A 276 10.60 4.30 -3.71
N SER A 277 11.73 4.80 -4.20
CA SER A 277 12.91 3.99 -4.52
C SER A 277 13.84 3.87 -3.31
N ALA A 278 14.43 2.70 -3.16
CA ALA A 278 15.44 2.42 -2.16
C ALA A 278 16.59 1.59 -2.76
N PHE A 279 17.79 1.86 -2.26
CA PHE A 279 19.03 1.21 -2.67
C PHE A 279 19.57 0.33 -1.53
N ARG A 280 20.00 -0.88 -1.87
CA ARG A 280 20.53 -1.87 -0.92
C ARG A 280 21.88 -1.42 -0.38
N GLN A 281 22.07 -1.52 0.93
CA GLN A 281 23.35 -1.22 1.56
C GLN A 281 24.35 -2.37 1.40
N PRO A 282 25.60 -2.12 0.97
CA PRO A 282 26.64 -3.15 0.95
C PRO A 282 26.82 -3.83 2.31
N GLY A 283 26.96 -5.16 2.29
CA GLY A 283 27.16 -5.99 3.48
C GLY A 283 25.93 -6.16 4.39
N LEU A 284 24.78 -5.53 4.09
CA LEU A 284 23.56 -5.60 4.92
C LEU A 284 22.34 -6.02 4.09
N ASP A 285 21.38 -6.70 4.71
CA ASP A 285 20.04 -6.92 4.13
C ASP A 285 19.08 -5.77 4.52
N LEU A 286 19.56 -4.55 4.29
CA LEU A 286 18.86 -3.30 4.58
C LEU A 286 18.98 -2.36 3.38
N TYR A 287 17.94 -1.57 3.16
CA TYR A 287 17.83 -0.64 2.06
C TYR A 287 17.64 0.77 2.63
N LYS A 288 18.21 1.77 1.97
CA LYS A 288 17.99 3.19 2.27
C LYS A 288 17.22 3.84 1.14
N MET A 289 16.21 4.65 1.47
CA MET A 289 15.48 5.41 0.45
C MET A 289 16.38 6.49 -0.15
N VAL A 290 16.18 6.82 -1.43
CA VAL A 290 17.10 7.70 -2.15
C VAL A 290 17.16 9.13 -1.59
N HIS A 291 16.08 9.61 -0.97
CA HIS A 291 16.01 10.96 -0.37
C HIS A 291 15.74 10.96 1.15
N ASP A 292 15.51 9.80 1.77
CA ASP A 292 15.39 9.66 3.23
C ASP A 292 16.34 8.59 3.78
N SER A 293 17.08 8.94 4.83
CA SER A 293 18.24 8.16 5.29
C SER A 293 17.89 7.04 6.28
N HIS A 294 16.60 6.79 6.53
CA HIS A 294 16.15 5.72 7.43
C HIS A 294 16.30 4.34 6.75
N PRO A 295 17.05 3.39 7.34
CA PRO A 295 17.24 2.07 6.77
C PRO A 295 16.05 1.15 7.09
N ALA A 296 15.56 0.42 6.09
CA ALA A 296 14.45 -0.51 6.20
C ALA A 296 14.76 -1.84 5.50
N GLY A 297 14.22 -2.94 6.02
CA GLY A 297 14.27 -4.24 5.35
C GLY A 297 13.13 -4.39 4.33
N ILE A 298 13.22 -5.40 3.48
CA ILE A 298 12.05 -5.92 2.76
C ILE A 298 11.16 -6.68 3.76
N HIS A 299 9.82 -6.53 3.66
CA HIS A 299 8.90 -7.20 4.56
C HIS A 299 9.00 -8.74 4.43
N PRO A 300 8.98 -9.52 5.54
CA PRO A 300 9.21 -10.98 5.49
C PRO A 300 8.22 -11.80 4.64
N ASP A 301 7.06 -11.24 4.28
CA ASP A 301 6.05 -11.90 3.45
C ASP A 301 6.26 -11.65 1.93
N SER A 302 7.32 -10.94 1.54
CA SER A 302 7.70 -10.64 0.16
C SER A 302 8.47 -11.78 -0.51
N ALA A 303 8.30 -11.93 -1.82
CA ALA A 303 9.08 -12.86 -2.64
C ALA A 303 10.53 -12.40 -2.89
N LEU A 304 10.85 -11.12 -2.63
CA LEU A 304 12.18 -10.54 -2.90
C LEU A 304 13.17 -10.71 -1.73
N VAL A 305 12.73 -11.24 -0.59
CA VAL A 305 13.61 -11.52 0.55
C VAL A 305 14.72 -12.49 0.14
N GLY A 306 15.97 -12.12 0.40
CA GLY A 306 17.15 -12.93 0.05
C GLY A 306 17.54 -12.92 -1.44
N GLN A 307 16.78 -12.30 -2.33
CA GLN A 307 17.12 -12.23 -3.77
C GLN A 307 18.27 -11.24 -4.07
N GLY A 308 18.54 -10.31 -3.16
CA GLY A 308 19.74 -9.46 -3.20
C GLY A 308 19.73 -8.30 -4.20
N HIS A 309 18.61 -8.04 -4.88
CA HIS A 309 18.44 -6.92 -5.83
C HIS A 309 18.93 -5.59 -5.25
N GLU A 310 19.73 -4.84 -6.01
CA GLU A 310 20.33 -3.58 -5.51
C GLU A 310 19.32 -2.45 -5.43
N TRP A 311 18.49 -2.31 -6.46
CA TRP A 311 17.48 -1.28 -6.60
C TRP A 311 16.08 -1.86 -6.45
N VAL A 312 15.29 -1.30 -5.54
CA VAL A 312 13.87 -1.65 -5.37
C VAL A 312 12.99 -0.41 -5.32
N ILE A 313 11.75 -0.55 -5.75
CA ILE A 313 10.64 0.33 -5.38
C ILE A 313 9.70 -0.39 -4.42
N PHE A 314 8.91 0.37 -3.68
CA PHE A 314 7.88 -0.15 -2.79
C PHE A 314 6.59 0.68 -2.87
N ASP A 315 5.44 0.06 -2.59
CA ASP A 315 4.19 0.82 -2.44
C ASP A 315 4.03 1.33 -1.00
N ALA A 316 4.09 0.42 0.00
CA ALA A 316 3.78 0.75 1.39
C ALA A 316 4.99 0.66 2.31
N PHE A 317 4.95 1.42 3.41
CA PHE A 317 6.00 1.43 4.43
C PHE A 317 5.39 1.16 5.81
N ILE A 318 5.88 0.12 6.49
CA ILE A 318 5.40 -0.29 7.81
C ILE A 318 6.53 -0.15 8.84
N HIS A 319 6.15 0.23 10.05
CA HIS A 319 7.04 0.25 11.20
C HIS A 319 6.38 -0.46 12.38
N THR A 320 6.81 -1.69 12.62
CA THR A 320 6.34 -2.60 13.67
C THR A 320 7.54 -3.06 14.49
N GLY A 321 8.10 -2.13 15.28
CA GLY A 321 9.38 -2.29 15.99
C GLY A 321 10.59 -2.16 15.07
N LYS A 322 10.59 -2.86 13.93
CA LYS A 322 11.52 -2.66 12.80
C LYS A 322 10.82 -1.96 11.64
N GLN A 323 11.61 -1.38 10.73
CA GLN A 323 11.14 -0.72 9.51
C GLN A 323 11.14 -1.68 8.33
N TYR A 324 10.02 -1.75 7.61
CA TYR A 324 9.82 -2.67 6.50
C TYR A 324 9.14 -1.99 5.30
N MET A 325 9.65 -2.26 4.11
CA MET A 325 9.02 -1.93 2.83
C MET A 325 8.11 -3.08 2.40
N GLN A 326 6.89 -2.76 1.97
CA GLN A 326 5.89 -3.73 1.51
C GLN A 326 5.53 -3.51 0.04
N ASN A 327 5.14 -4.61 -0.62
CA ASN A 327 4.84 -4.68 -2.05
C ASN A 327 6.02 -4.12 -2.87
N THR A 328 7.12 -4.86 -2.83
CA THR A 328 8.40 -4.45 -3.41
C THR A 328 8.57 -4.98 -4.84
N THR A 329 9.29 -4.22 -5.67
CA THR A 329 9.65 -4.62 -7.04
C THR A 329 11.09 -4.22 -7.32
N ALA A 330 11.88 -5.16 -7.83
CA ALA A 330 13.23 -4.92 -8.29
C ALA A 330 13.20 -4.08 -9.58
N VAL A 331 14.04 -3.04 -9.63
CA VAL A 331 14.10 -2.12 -10.78
C VAL A 331 15.52 -2.00 -11.29
N ASP A 332 15.64 -1.67 -12.57
CA ASP A 332 16.92 -1.38 -13.20
C ASP A 332 17.18 0.14 -13.17
N PRO A 333 18.39 0.62 -12.81
CA PRO A 333 18.73 2.04 -12.87
C PRO A 333 18.52 2.66 -14.26
N ASP A 334 18.70 1.93 -15.36
CA ASP A 334 18.51 2.43 -16.74
C ASP A 334 17.08 2.95 -17.00
N TRP A 335 16.08 2.49 -16.24
CA TRP A 335 14.70 2.94 -16.37
C TRP A 335 14.43 4.26 -15.66
N LEU A 336 15.34 4.66 -14.76
CA LEU A 336 15.24 5.78 -13.83
C LEU A 336 16.11 6.98 -14.25
N VAL A 337 17.25 6.76 -14.94
CA VAL A 337 18.25 7.80 -15.26
C VAL A 337 17.72 9.09 -15.90
N ASP A 338 16.66 8.99 -16.70
CA ASP A 338 16.03 10.11 -17.42
C ASP A 338 15.20 11.03 -16.53
N LEU A 339 14.82 10.58 -15.33
CA LEU A 339 13.87 11.29 -14.48
C LEU A 339 14.59 12.38 -13.70
N ASP A 340 14.07 13.61 -13.76
CA ASP A 340 14.60 14.79 -13.05
C ASP A 340 14.84 14.59 -11.54
N TYR A 341 14.16 13.61 -10.96
CA TYR A 341 14.31 13.19 -9.57
C TYR A 341 15.73 12.71 -9.26
N PHE A 342 16.38 11.99 -10.18
CA PHE A 342 17.71 11.42 -10.01
C PHE A 342 18.82 12.28 -10.64
N ARG A 343 18.61 13.59 -10.82
CA ARG A 343 19.71 14.52 -11.11
C ARG A 343 20.58 14.67 -9.87
N GLU A 344 21.90 14.69 -10.04
CA GLU A 344 22.88 14.74 -8.92
C GLU A 344 22.64 15.90 -7.95
N GLU A 345 22.25 17.06 -8.48
CA GLU A 345 21.81 18.25 -7.73
C GLU A 345 20.73 17.95 -6.66
N ARG A 346 19.86 16.95 -6.89
CA ARG A 346 18.79 16.56 -5.96
C ARG A 346 19.20 15.46 -4.97
N PHE A 347 20.25 14.70 -5.27
CA PHE A 347 20.93 13.84 -4.30
C PHE A 347 21.81 14.65 -3.32
N ALA A 348 22.28 15.84 -3.75
CA ALA A 348 23.26 16.68 -3.08
C ALA A 348 22.80 17.36 -1.77
N GLY A 349 21.84 16.77 -1.04
CA GLY A 349 21.43 17.19 0.30
C GLY A 349 22.48 16.90 1.37
N LYS A 350 23.65 17.55 1.27
CA LYS A 350 24.80 17.39 2.16
C LYS A 350 24.37 17.43 3.63
N ARG A 351 24.66 16.36 4.37
CA ARG A 351 24.55 16.33 5.83
C ARG A 351 25.97 16.09 6.35
N ASN A 352 26.54 17.09 7.02
CA ASN A 352 27.95 17.12 7.44
C ASN A 352 28.95 16.93 6.27
N GLY A 353 28.69 17.57 5.11
CA GLY A 353 29.61 17.57 3.96
C GLY A 353 29.59 16.32 3.08
N MET A 354 29.19 15.16 3.61
CA MET A 354 29.05 13.92 2.84
C MET A 354 27.77 13.86 2.00
N LEU A 355 27.85 13.17 0.85
CA LEU A 355 26.69 12.76 0.05
C LEU A 355 25.86 11.72 0.81
N ARG A 356 24.53 11.77 0.71
CA ARG A 356 23.65 10.87 1.48
C ARG A 356 23.75 9.40 1.05
N HIS A 357 23.95 9.16 -0.25
CA HIS A 357 23.94 7.83 -0.88
C HIS A 357 24.97 7.77 -2.03
N PRO A 358 26.28 7.62 -1.75
CA PRO A 358 27.31 7.61 -2.80
C PRO A 358 27.11 6.47 -3.81
N GLU A 359 26.88 5.24 -3.33
CA GLU A 359 26.69 4.03 -4.14
C GLU A 359 25.50 4.16 -5.12
N ALA A 360 24.39 4.75 -4.66
CA ALA A 360 23.21 4.97 -5.50
C ALA A 360 23.43 6.05 -6.57
N ILE A 361 24.28 7.06 -6.30
CA ILE A 361 24.69 8.07 -7.28
C ILE A 361 25.59 7.42 -8.32
N GLU A 362 26.58 6.63 -7.88
CA GLU A 362 27.52 5.90 -8.73
C GLU A 362 26.76 4.97 -9.69
N SER A 363 25.86 4.11 -9.18
CA SER A 363 25.00 3.22 -9.97
C SER A 363 24.17 3.96 -11.05
N ILE A 364 23.59 5.13 -10.71
CA ILE A 364 22.85 5.96 -11.67
C ILE A 364 23.78 6.64 -12.69
N SER A 365 25.00 7.01 -12.30
CA SER A 365 26.00 7.62 -13.19
C SER A 365 26.55 6.61 -14.20
N GLU A 366 26.79 5.36 -13.78
CA GLU A 366 27.17 4.28 -14.69
C GLU A 366 26.07 3.98 -15.72
N ALA A 367 24.82 3.88 -15.28
CA ALA A 367 23.66 3.67 -16.13
C ALA A 367 23.54 4.78 -17.20
N ARG A 368 23.77 6.04 -16.82
CA ARG A 368 23.86 7.17 -17.77
C ARG A 368 25.00 7.01 -18.79
N ALA A 369 26.18 6.60 -18.33
CA ALA A 369 27.34 6.40 -19.20
C ALA A 369 27.09 5.28 -20.22
N LYS A 370 26.62 4.11 -19.76
CA LYS A 370 26.24 2.96 -20.61
C LYS A 370 25.20 3.36 -21.66
N ARG A 371 24.17 4.11 -21.26
CA ARG A 371 23.12 4.58 -22.17
C ARG A 371 23.60 5.63 -23.18
N SER A 372 24.58 6.46 -22.82
CA SER A 372 25.19 7.42 -23.75
C SER A 372 26.08 6.72 -24.78
N GLN A 373 26.76 5.64 -24.39
CA GLN A 373 27.57 4.80 -25.29
C GLN A 373 26.71 4.00 -26.28
N ASN A 374 25.54 3.53 -25.86
CA ASN A 374 24.60 2.79 -26.72
C ASN A 374 23.74 3.69 -27.65
N ALA A 375 23.91 5.01 -27.60
CA ALA A 375 23.12 5.99 -28.36
C ALA A 375 23.94 6.76 -29.41
N GLY A 376 25.25 6.48 -29.51
CA GLY A 376 26.14 6.93 -30.59
C GLY A 376 26.48 5.79 -31.54
#